data_AF-A0A7J9Q0R9-F1
#
_entry.id   AF-A0A7J9Q0R9-F1
#
_cell.length_a   1.000
_cell.length_b   1.000
_cell.length_c   1.000
_cell.angle_alpha   90.00
_cell.angle_beta   90.00
_cell.angle_gamma   90.00
#
_symmetry.space_group_name_H-M   'P 1'
#
loop_
_entity.id
_entity.type
_entity.pdbx_description
1 polymer ?
#
loop_
_entity_poly.entity_id
_entity_poly.type
_entity_poly.pdbx_seq_one_letter_code
_entity_poly.pdbx_strand_id
1 'polypeptide(L)'
;MGDDVQLKKLKSAELKTLAREIGLSLTGKEKKNELVELIVSHVENRLVSLSLDEIKALAANLNTRISEQSQHPDYVAAIMANLSLMSIKTVFGLSSAVTEDNSSVNAELEQIGSELVGVEKDLENVVRTLENVPSPDMADIYLIDQKLSDVVKMNIEYSKVASMLDVGRIKFLDRKYIESMNMLTEAVKASEDMLAQYKDITQAFIILSAEKILEECRESKSNNEFAADALISAKRNFFDSGKARAESVKRLTETSQKVYKEEIMFLEGRLASVEPLISALKVQGVDVFNSERYLHRAREAFLAGELVSVNSYIEKSINTAEESKNHWIQEIRNDIPRVESILKQASELGADISVAEKHLGQAKVAFDNQDYSLCSELKKIAERKAMESQHLQIQKAAKLEREKLGDAEKILAVITPLVREAEAYSISTQDIYGIIQAARNALVNNDYVNALTYARDAETLSKPIWTQIKAYRESIVATGEPLQQCNTCNSMGIKVFPNNKAVCISCGMVYDIQVKAPDQKKAGWFKKK
;
A
#
# COMPACT_ATOMS: atom_id res chain seq x y z
N MET A 1 -22.97 33.02 21.73
CA MET A 1 -22.56 31.82 20.98
C MET A 1 -23.58 31.59 19.85
N GLY A 2 -23.73 32.59 18.98
CA GLY A 2 -24.76 32.63 17.93
C GLY A 2 -24.19 32.23 16.57
N ASP A 3 -24.97 31.46 15.83
CA ASP A 3 -25.03 31.32 14.37
C ASP A 3 -23.81 30.99 13.49
N ASP A 4 -22.61 30.80 14.04
CA ASP A 4 -21.45 30.21 13.32
C ASP A 4 -21.69 28.77 12.77
N VAL A 5 -22.89 28.23 13.07
CA VAL A 5 -23.35 26.89 12.73
C VAL A 5 -24.07 26.82 11.37
N GLN A 6 -24.47 27.94 10.74
CA GLN A 6 -25.34 27.86 9.56
C GLN A 6 -24.61 27.49 8.26
N LEU A 7 -23.44 28.07 7.96
CA LEU A 7 -22.67 27.71 6.75
C LEU A 7 -22.08 26.30 6.82
N LYS A 8 -21.67 25.87 8.01
CA LYS A 8 -21.14 24.51 8.25
C LYS A 8 -22.20 23.42 8.01
N LYS A 9 -23.50 23.76 8.05
CA LYS A 9 -24.61 22.83 7.76
C LYS A 9 -24.87 22.62 6.25
N LEU A 10 -24.45 23.54 5.38
CA LEU A 10 -24.67 23.42 3.93
C LEU A 10 -23.90 22.23 3.32
N LYS A 11 -24.42 21.64 2.25
CA LYS A 11 -23.71 20.58 1.51
C LYS A 11 -22.56 21.19 0.71
N SER A 12 -21.53 20.39 0.40
CA SER A 12 -20.38 20.86 -0.37
C SER A 12 -20.77 21.41 -1.76
N ALA A 13 -21.81 20.85 -2.38
CA ALA A 13 -22.33 21.35 -3.66
C ALA A 13 -22.90 22.78 -3.54
N GLU A 14 -23.68 23.05 -2.49
CA GLU A 14 -24.31 24.35 -2.22
C GLU A 14 -23.25 25.43 -1.92
N LEU A 15 -22.18 25.06 -1.20
CA LEU A 15 -21.04 25.94 -0.94
C LEU A 15 -20.27 26.25 -2.22
N LYS A 16 -20.10 25.28 -3.13
CA LYS A 16 -19.46 25.50 -4.43
C LYS A 16 -20.28 26.40 -5.36
N THR A 17 -21.61 26.28 -5.35
CA THR A 17 -22.49 27.21 -6.08
C THR A 17 -22.44 28.61 -5.49
N LEU A 18 -22.53 28.73 -4.17
CA LEU A 18 -22.46 30.03 -3.49
C LEU A 18 -21.11 30.72 -3.77
N ALA A 19 -20.00 29.98 -3.68
CA ALA A 19 -18.66 30.50 -3.98
C ALA A 19 -18.57 31.03 -5.42
N ARG A 20 -19.16 30.34 -6.41
CA ARG A 20 -19.21 30.83 -7.80
C ARG A 20 -20.10 32.07 -7.94
N GLU A 21 -21.25 32.07 -7.29
CA GLU A 21 -22.19 33.22 -7.31
C GLU A 21 -21.54 34.49 -6.76
N ILE A 22 -20.69 34.38 -5.73
CA ILE A 22 -19.95 35.52 -5.17
C ILE A 22 -18.60 35.78 -5.86
N GLY A 23 -18.29 35.07 -6.96
CA GLY A 23 -17.11 35.33 -7.79
C GLY A 23 -15.79 34.75 -7.27
N LEU A 24 -15.81 33.78 -6.36
CA LEU A 24 -14.59 33.07 -5.93
C LEU A 24 -14.15 32.06 -6.99
N SER A 25 -12.87 32.11 -7.37
CA SER A 25 -12.24 31.10 -8.21
C SER A 25 -11.93 29.85 -7.39
N LEU A 26 -12.50 28.71 -7.80
CA LEU A 26 -12.26 27.40 -7.17
C LEU A 26 -11.41 26.52 -8.08
N THR A 27 -10.44 25.82 -7.49
CA THR A 27 -9.60 24.79 -8.13
C THR A 27 -10.31 23.43 -8.22
N GLY A 28 -11.43 23.27 -7.50
CA GLY A 28 -12.29 22.07 -7.53
C GLY A 28 -11.92 21.01 -6.50
N LYS A 29 -10.75 21.12 -5.86
CA LYS A 29 -10.20 20.17 -4.87
C LYS A 29 -10.43 20.60 -3.42
N GLU A 30 -11.03 21.77 -3.17
CA GLU A 30 -11.19 22.32 -1.83
C GLU A 30 -12.09 21.45 -0.96
N LYS A 31 -11.65 21.21 0.28
CA LYS A 31 -12.47 20.53 1.29
C LYS A 31 -13.58 21.46 1.77
N LYS A 32 -14.66 20.88 2.30
CA LYS A 32 -15.82 21.64 2.80
C LYS A 32 -15.44 22.75 3.79
N ASN A 33 -14.49 22.50 4.71
CA ASN A 33 -14.06 23.50 5.69
C ASN A 33 -13.28 24.65 5.04
N GLU A 34 -12.39 24.34 4.08
CA GLU A 34 -11.63 25.34 3.32
C GLU A 34 -12.56 26.25 2.51
N LEU A 35 -13.62 25.68 1.91
CA LEU A 35 -14.65 26.46 1.20
C LEU A 35 -15.38 27.43 2.13
N VAL A 36 -15.73 27.00 3.35
CA VAL A 36 -16.40 27.88 4.33
C VAL A 36 -15.47 29.02 4.73
N GLU A 37 -14.20 28.74 5.03
CA GLU A 37 -13.22 29.77 5.40
C GLU A 37 -12.98 30.78 4.27
N LEU A 38 -12.88 30.32 3.02
CA LEU A 38 -12.74 31.18 1.84
C LEU A 38 -13.96 32.10 1.66
N ILE A 39 -15.17 31.56 1.79
CA ILE A 39 -16.41 32.35 1.66
C ILE A 39 -16.49 33.39 2.78
N VAL A 40 -16.23 33.00 4.03
CA VAL A 40 -16.26 33.90 5.19
C VAL A 40 -15.24 35.04 5.03
N SER A 41 -14.00 34.71 4.67
CA SER A 41 -12.95 35.71 4.43
C SER A 41 -13.31 36.65 3.28
N HIS A 42 -13.93 36.14 2.21
CA HIS A 42 -14.33 36.97 1.08
C HIS A 42 -15.47 37.94 1.44
N VAL A 43 -16.46 37.48 2.21
CA VAL A 43 -17.55 38.31 2.73
C VAL A 43 -17.01 39.41 3.66
N GLU A 44 -16.10 39.06 4.56
CA GLU A 44 -15.48 40.00 5.50
C GLU A 44 -14.72 41.11 4.75
N ASN A 45 -13.88 40.74 3.78
CA ASN A 45 -13.16 41.69 2.94
C ASN A 45 -14.12 42.61 2.17
N ARG A 46 -15.24 42.07 1.68
CA ARG A 46 -16.26 42.87 0.99
C ARG A 46 -16.92 43.87 1.95
N LEU A 47 -17.29 43.44 3.15
CA LEU A 47 -17.89 44.32 4.17
C LEU A 47 -16.94 45.44 4.59
N VAL A 48 -15.65 45.14 4.78
CA VAL A 48 -14.62 46.15 5.11
C VAL A 48 -14.49 47.19 3.99
N SER A 49 -14.71 46.80 2.73
CA SER A 49 -14.62 47.71 1.57
C SER A 49 -15.81 48.66 1.38
N LEU A 50 -16.93 48.44 2.08
CA LEU A 50 -18.13 49.28 1.95
C LEU A 50 -17.99 50.58 2.75
N SER A 51 -18.61 51.65 2.27
CA SER A 51 -18.71 52.90 3.04
C SER A 51 -19.60 52.72 4.28
N LEU A 52 -19.43 53.59 5.28
CA LEU A 52 -20.20 53.53 6.54
C LEU A 52 -21.71 53.61 6.28
N ASP A 53 -22.16 54.40 5.31
CA ASP A 53 -23.58 54.56 4.98
C ASP A 53 -24.15 53.31 4.31
N GLU A 54 -23.39 52.67 3.43
CA GLU A 54 -23.77 51.39 2.81
C GLU A 54 -23.86 50.28 3.84
N ILE A 55 -22.90 50.19 4.76
CA ILE A 55 -22.89 49.15 5.78
C ILE A 55 -24.03 49.34 6.79
N LYS A 56 -24.40 50.59 7.09
CA LYS A 56 -25.58 50.92 7.92
C LYS A 56 -26.88 50.52 7.24
N ALA A 57 -27.03 50.81 5.95
CA ALA A 57 -28.19 50.38 5.17
C ALA A 57 -28.29 48.85 5.10
N LEU A 58 -27.15 48.17 4.94
CA LEU A 58 -27.07 46.71 4.91
C LEU A 58 -27.43 46.11 6.28
N ALA A 59 -26.90 46.65 7.37
CA ALA A 59 -27.24 46.25 8.74
C ALA A 59 -28.72 46.46 9.06
N ALA A 60 -29.32 47.54 8.56
CA ALA A 60 -30.76 47.80 8.68
C ALA A 60 -31.58 46.75 7.92
N ASN A 61 -31.18 46.42 6.69
CA ASN A 61 -31.84 45.38 5.88
C ASN A 61 -31.76 43.98 6.52
N LEU A 62 -30.69 43.69 7.26
CA LEU A 62 -30.50 42.43 7.98
C LEU A 62 -31.11 42.42 9.39
N ASN A 63 -31.82 43.49 9.80
CA ASN A 63 -32.41 43.65 11.14
C ASN A 63 -31.40 43.53 12.30
N THR A 64 -30.11 43.82 12.08
CA THR A 64 -29.10 43.83 13.15
C THR A 64 -29.20 45.13 13.95
N ARG A 65 -29.59 45.04 15.23
CA ARG A 65 -29.70 46.20 16.13
C ARG A 65 -28.31 46.64 16.61
N ILE A 66 -27.82 47.74 16.07
CA ILE A 66 -26.52 48.33 16.43
C ILE A 66 -26.77 49.79 16.83
N SER A 67 -26.05 50.32 17.82
CA SER A 67 -26.26 51.70 18.27
C SER A 67 -25.81 52.71 17.19
N GLU A 68 -26.51 53.84 17.06
CA GLU A 68 -26.25 54.84 16.01
C GLU A 68 -24.83 55.46 16.09
N GLN A 69 -24.13 55.31 17.22
CA GLN A 69 -22.78 55.84 17.47
C GLN A 69 -21.64 54.82 17.24
N SER A 70 -21.95 53.63 16.73
CA SER A 70 -20.95 52.56 16.56
C SER A 70 -20.00 52.83 15.38
N GLN A 71 -18.74 52.41 15.49
CA GLN A 71 -17.74 52.58 14.45
C GLN A 71 -17.91 51.51 13.37
N HIS A 72 -17.36 51.74 12.16
CA HIS A 72 -17.39 50.78 11.04
C HIS A 72 -17.08 49.31 11.42
N PRO A 73 -16.01 48.99 12.19
CA PRO A 73 -15.71 47.60 12.58
C PRO A 73 -16.80 46.95 13.45
N ASP A 74 -17.56 47.73 14.23
CA ASP A 74 -18.65 47.20 15.06
C ASP A 74 -19.80 46.68 14.17
N TYR A 75 -20.04 47.34 13.03
CA TYR A 75 -21.02 46.88 12.05
C TYR A 75 -20.58 45.62 11.32
N VAL A 76 -19.30 45.55 10.92
CA VAL A 76 -18.75 44.34 10.29
C VAL A 76 -18.86 43.15 11.25
N ALA A 77 -18.45 43.31 12.51
CA ALA A 77 -18.51 42.26 13.51
C ALA A 77 -19.96 41.79 13.78
N ALA A 78 -20.91 42.71 13.85
CA ALA A 78 -22.33 42.39 14.10
C ALA A 78 -23.00 41.66 12.92
N ILE A 79 -22.63 42.00 11.67
CA ILE A 79 -23.11 41.31 10.47
C ILE A 79 -22.49 39.91 10.38
N MET A 80 -21.17 39.79 10.62
CA MET A 80 -20.46 38.50 10.61
C MET A 80 -20.94 37.54 11.70
N ALA A 81 -21.37 38.06 12.86
CA ALA A 81 -21.93 37.25 13.94
C ALA A 81 -23.30 36.62 13.59
N ASN A 82 -24.02 37.16 12.61
CA ASN A 82 -25.35 36.68 12.17
C ASN A 82 -25.33 36.27 10.69
N LEU A 83 -24.21 35.73 10.22
CA LEU A 83 -24.00 35.41 8.81
C LEU A 83 -24.86 34.22 8.36
N SER A 84 -25.98 34.52 7.69
CA SER A 84 -26.86 33.53 7.04
C SER A 84 -26.65 33.52 5.53
N LEU A 85 -27.14 32.47 4.85
CA LEU A 85 -27.10 32.40 3.38
C LEU A 85 -27.79 33.61 2.73
N MET A 86 -28.91 34.06 3.29
CA MET A 86 -29.63 35.25 2.82
C MET A 86 -28.79 36.50 3.02
N SER A 87 -28.13 36.62 4.18
CA SER A 87 -27.24 37.74 4.48
C SER A 87 -26.12 37.86 3.45
N ILE A 88 -25.47 36.74 3.09
CA ILE A 88 -24.40 36.71 2.08
C ILE A 88 -24.92 37.16 0.71
N LYS A 89 -26.10 36.65 0.29
CA LYS A 89 -26.70 37.06 -0.98
C LYS A 89 -27.02 38.56 -1.02
N THR A 90 -27.54 39.11 0.08
CA THR A 90 -27.78 40.56 0.20
C THR A 90 -26.46 41.37 0.15
N VAL A 91 -25.39 40.90 0.80
CA VAL A 91 -24.08 41.58 0.80
C VAL A 91 -23.48 41.70 -0.61
N PHE A 92 -23.69 40.69 -1.46
CA PHE A 92 -23.18 40.69 -2.83
C PHE A 92 -24.20 41.23 -3.85
N GLY A 93 -25.33 41.77 -3.41
CA GLY A 93 -26.38 42.28 -4.31
C GLY A 93 -27.02 41.19 -5.16
N LEU A 94 -26.92 39.92 -4.75
CA LEU A 94 -27.57 38.79 -5.37
C LEU A 94 -29.03 38.79 -4.91
N SER A 95 -29.83 39.68 -5.50
CA SER A 95 -31.27 39.71 -5.25
C SER A 95 -31.86 38.35 -5.65
N SER A 96 -32.52 37.68 -4.70
CA SER A 96 -33.49 36.65 -5.04
C SER A 96 -34.61 37.37 -5.78
N ALA A 97 -34.53 37.40 -7.11
CA ALA A 97 -35.64 37.83 -7.95
C ALA A 97 -36.82 36.92 -7.59
N VAL A 98 -37.74 37.51 -6.83
CA VAL A 98 -39.02 36.93 -6.45
C VAL A 98 -39.74 36.61 -7.74
N THR A 99 -40.03 35.32 -7.90
CA THR A 99 -41.19 34.82 -8.61
C THR A 99 -42.44 35.50 -8.06
N GLU A 100 -43.00 36.47 -8.76
CA GLU A 100 -44.41 36.84 -8.66
C GLU A 100 -44.89 37.47 -9.98
N ASP A 101 -45.96 36.86 -10.49
CA ASP A 101 -46.94 37.33 -11.48
C ASP A 101 -46.49 37.93 -12.82
N ASN A 102 -46.33 37.04 -13.80
CA ASN A 102 -46.54 37.33 -15.21
C ASN A 102 -47.36 36.20 -15.86
N SER A 103 -48.56 35.91 -15.34
CA SER A 103 -49.43 34.81 -15.81
C SER A 103 -49.97 34.97 -17.24
N SER A 104 -49.77 36.14 -17.88
CA SER A 104 -50.17 36.38 -19.27
C SER A 104 -49.01 36.40 -20.27
N VAL A 105 -47.78 36.63 -19.81
CA VAL A 105 -46.57 36.62 -20.68
C VAL A 105 -45.81 35.30 -20.53
N ASN A 106 -45.92 34.64 -19.35
CA ASN A 106 -45.36 33.31 -19.15
C ASN A 106 -46.12 32.23 -19.94
N ALA A 107 -47.39 32.40 -20.30
CA ALA A 107 -48.04 31.42 -21.18
C ALA A 107 -47.42 31.42 -22.58
N GLU A 108 -47.14 32.60 -23.14
CA GLU A 108 -46.47 32.73 -24.44
C GLU A 108 -44.97 32.41 -24.34
N LEU A 109 -44.28 32.76 -23.25
CA LEU A 109 -42.87 32.43 -23.05
C LEU A 109 -42.63 30.97 -22.59
N GLU A 110 -43.56 30.33 -21.89
CA GLU A 110 -43.54 28.87 -21.65
C GLU A 110 -43.95 28.13 -22.90
N GLN A 111 -44.86 28.67 -23.72
CA GLN A 111 -45.15 28.10 -25.03
C GLN A 111 -43.91 28.20 -25.93
N ILE A 112 -43.32 29.38 -26.10
CA ILE A 112 -42.06 29.58 -26.84
C ILE A 112 -40.92 28.80 -26.20
N GLY A 113 -40.85 28.70 -24.87
CA GLY A 113 -39.86 27.91 -24.16
C GLY A 113 -40.04 26.40 -24.38
N SER A 114 -41.27 25.91 -24.40
CA SER A 114 -41.60 24.51 -24.71
C SER A 114 -41.40 24.19 -26.19
N GLU A 115 -41.66 25.15 -27.07
CA GLU A 115 -41.37 25.09 -28.50
C GLU A 115 -39.87 25.16 -28.75
N LEU A 116 -39.09 25.96 -28.01
CA LEU A 116 -37.63 26.02 -28.10
C LEU A 116 -36.97 24.77 -27.53
N VAL A 117 -37.46 24.22 -26.43
CA VAL A 117 -37.01 22.91 -25.90
C VAL A 117 -37.42 21.78 -26.84
N GLY A 118 -38.58 21.90 -27.49
CA GLY A 118 -39.01 21.02 -28.57
C GLY A 118 -38.08 21.11 -29.78
N VAL A 119 -37.76 22.32 -30.23
CA VAL A 119 -36.83 22.62 -31.32
C VAL A 119 -35.41 22.22 -30.97
N GLU A 120 -34.98 22.33 -29.71
CA GLU A 120 -33.68 21.85 -29.23
C GLU A 120 -33.64 20.33 -29.20
N LYS A 121 -34.70 19.66 -28.75
CA LYS A 121 -34.83 18.20 -28.88
C LYS A 121 -34.91 17.75 -30.34
N ASP A 122 -35.59 18.50 -31.19
CA ASP A 122 -35.69 18.21 -32.62
C ASP A 122 -34.38 18.50 -33.32
N LEU A 123 -33.63 19.53 -32.92
CA LEU A 123 -32.26 19.81 -33.37
C LEU A 123 -31.30 18.77 -32.84
N GLU A 124 -31.37 18.34 -31.58
CA GLU A 124 -30.57 17.24 -31.05
C GLU A 124 -30.92 15.93 -31.75
N ASN A 125 -32.19 15.69 -32.04
CA ASN A 125 -32.63 14.52 -32.80
C ASN A 125 -32.12 14.62 -34.23
N VAL A 126 -32.24 15.77 -34.91
CA VAL A 126 -31.75 16.00 -36.27
C VAL A 126 -30.23 15.95 -36.32
N VAL A 127 -29.52 16.50 -35.33
CA VAL A 127 -28.06 16.42 -35.19
C VAL A 127 -27.65 14.99 -34.91
N ARG A 128 -28.30 14.26 -33.99
CA ARG A 128 -28.08 12.81 -33.84
C ARG A 128 -28.39 12.04 -35.11
N THR A 129 -29.42 12.43 -35.84
CA THR A 129 -29.79 11.80 -37.11
C THR A 129 -28.73 12.10 -38.16
N LEU A 130 -28.21 13.33 -38.23
CA LEU A 130 -27.14 13.77 -39.13
C LEU A 130 -25.77 13.21 -38.75
N GLU A 131 -25.47 13.06 -37.47
CA GLU A 131 -24.29 12.36 -36.93
C GLU A 131 -24.36 10.86 -37.22
N ASN A 132 -25.57 10.30 -37.28
CA ASN A 132 -25.82 8.92 -37.69
C ASN A 132 -25.97 8.77 -39.22
N VAL A 133 -26.07 9.85 -39.98
CA VAL A 133 -26.04 9.81 -41.45
C VAL A 133 -24.57 9.76 -41.84
N PRO A 134 -24.06 8.62 -42.32
CA PRO A 134 -22.68 8.54 -42.78
C PRO A 134 -22.45 9.59 -43.87
N SER A 135 -21.23 10.13 -43.93
CA SER A 135 -20.87 11.08 -44.99
C SER A 135 -21.26 10.52 -46.38
N PRO A 136 -21.55 11.36 -47.38
CA PRO A 136 -22.05 10.88 -48.68
C PRO A 136 -21.18 9.79 -49.32
N ASP A 137 -19.87 9.80 -49.08
CA ASP A 137 -18.90 8.78 -49.55
C ASP A 137 -18.96 7.43 -48.78
N MET A 138 -19.53 7.44 -47.57
CA MET A 138 -19.63 6.28 -46.66
C MET A 138 -21.00 5.59 -46.72
N ALA A 139 -22.05 6.28 -47.18
CA ALA A 139 -23.37 5.68 -47.40
C ALA A 139 -23.32 4.50 -48.38
N ASP A 140 -22.50 4.62 -49.42
CA ASP A 140 -22.26 3.58 -50.42
C ASP A 140 -21.59 2.34 -49.79
N ILE A 141 -20.65 2.55 -48.86
CA ILE A 141 -19.90 1.47 -48.21
C ILE A 141 -20.82 0.64 -47.31
N TYR A 142 -21.73 1.26 -46.56
CA TYR A 142 -22.67 0.54 -45.72
C TYR A 142 -23.60 -0.38 -46.54
N LEU A 143 -24.09 0.12 -47.68
CA LEU A 143 -24.90 -0.68 -48.61
C LEU A 143 -24.10 -1.82 -49.24
N ILE A 144 -22.82 -1.58 -49.54
CA ILE A 144 -21.89 -2.60 -50.02
C ILE A 144 -21.73 -3.70 -48.96
N ASP A 145 -21.55 -3.34 -47.69
CA ASP A 145 -21.34 -4.29 -46.59
C ASP A 145 -22.57 -5.14 -46.31
N GLN A 146 -23.76 -4.54 -46.35
CA GLN A 146 -25.02 -5.28 -46.25
C GLN A 146 -25.12 -6.33 -47.37
N LYS A 147 -24.86 -5.93 -48.61
CA LYS A 147 -24.90 -6.82 -49.76
C LYS A 147 -23.82 -7.91 -49.71
N LEU A 148 -22.61 -7.59 -49.23
CA LEU A 148 -21.56 -8.60 -48.99
C LEU A 148 -22.04 -9.65 -47.98
N SER A 149 -22.68 -9.21 -46.89
CA SER A 149 -23.27 -10.10 -45.89
C SER A 149 -24.37 -10.99 -46.49
N ASP A 150 -25.21 -10.42 -47.36
CA ASP A 150 -26.29 -11.16 -48.02
C ASP A 150 -25.75 -12.21 -49.01
N VAL A 151 -24.71 -11.86 -49.78
CA VAL A 151 -24.03 -12.81 -50.68
C VAL A 151 -23.43 -13.97 -49.90
N VAL A 152 -22.79 -13.71 -48.76
CA VAL A 152 -22.21 -14.76 -47.90
C VAL A 152 -23.26 -15.72 -47.34
N LYS A 153 -24.50 -15.26 -47.15
CA LYS A 153 -25.62 -16.10 -46.67
C LYS A 153 -26.29 -16.90 -47.79
N MET A 154 -25.92 -16.70 -49.05
CA MET A 154 -26.50 -17.47 -50.16
C MET A 154 -26.10 -18.94 -50.08
N ASN A 155 -27.10 -19.82 -50.08
CA ASN A 155 -26.89 -21.26 -50.20
C ASN A 155 -26.85 -21.68 -51.67
N ILE A 156 -25.77 -22.33 -52.08
CA ILE A 156 -25.59 -22.82 -53.45
C ILE A 156 -26.25 -24.20 -53.58
N GLU A 157 -27.26 -24.32 -54.44
CA GLU A 157 -27.98 -25.57 -54.69
C GLU A 157 -27.35 -26.40 -55.82
N TYR A 158 -26.46 -27.35 -55.48
CA TYR A 158 -25.86 -28.28 -56.45
C TYR A 158 -26.87 -29.30 -57.03
N SER A 159 -27.96 -29.57 -56.30
CA SER A 159 -28.98 -30.54 -56.68
C SER A 159 -29.68 -30.19 -57.99
N LYS A 160 -29.83 -28.90 -58.30
CA LYS A 160 -30.47 -28.43 -59.53
C LYS A 160 -29.67 -28.80 -60.77
N VAL A 161 -28.36 -28.55 -60.77
CA VAL A 161 -27.48 -28.89 -61.90
C VAL A 161 -27.40 -30.42 -62.06
N ALA A 162 -27.26 -31.16 -60.96
CA ALA A 162 -27.21 -32.62 -60.98
C ALA A 162 -28.52 -33.23 -61.52
N SER A 163 -29.68 -32.77 -61.06
CA SER A 163 -30.98 -33.27 -61.54
C SER A 163 -31.22 -32.97 -63.01
N MET A 164 -30.86 -31.77 -63.50
CA MET A 164 -30.95 -31.44 -64.93
C MET A 164 -30.05 -32.32 -65.80
N LEU A 165 -28.83 -32.62 -65.32
CA LEU A 165 -27.91 -33.54 -65.98
C LEU A 165 -28.49 -34.96 -66.05
N ASP A 166 -29.06 -35.46 -64.95
CA ASP A 166 -29.65 -36.79 -64.89
C ASP A 166 -30.89 -36.93 -65.78
N VAL A 167 -31.79 -35.94 -65.77
CA VAL A 167 -32.94 -35.89 -66.68
C VAL A 167 -32.47 -35.85 -68.13
N GLY A 168 -31.50 -34.99 -68.46
CA GLY A 168 -30.91 -34.91 -69.79
C GLY A 168 -30.33 -36.24 -70.27
N ARG A 169 -29.66 -37.00 -69.39
CA ARG A 169 -29.13 -38.35 -69.66
C ARG A 169 -30.24 -39.37 -69.89
N ILE A 170 -31.29 -39.37 -69.06
CA ILE A 170 -32.44 -40.28 -69.23
C ILE A 170 -33.10 -40.02 -70.59
N LYS A 171 -33.35 -38.75 -70.95
CA LYS A 171 -33.93 -38.37 -72.25
C LYS A 171 -33.07 -38.80 -73.43
N PHE A 172 -31.75 -38.78 -73.28
CA PHE A 172 -30.83 -39.29 -74.29
C PHE A 172 -30.98 -40.80 -74.50
N LEU A 173 -31.01 -41.57 -73.41
CA LEU A 173 -31.19 -43.03 -73.43
C LEU A 173 -32.54 -43.43 -74.05
N ASP A 174 -33.58 -42.63 -73.79
CA ASP A 174 -34.93 -42.78 -74.39
C ASP A 174 -34.99 -42.34 -75.87
N ARG A 175 -33.87 -41.94 -76.49
CA ARG A 175 -33.75 -41.44 -77.87
C ARG A 175 -34.53 -40.14 -78.14
N LYS A 176 -34.85 -39.36 -77.09
CA LYS A 176 -35.45 -38.02 -77.19
C LYS A 176 -34.36 -36.95 -77.27
N TYR A 177 -33.62 -36.93 -78.37
CA TYR A 177 -32.37 -36.16 -78.48
C TYR A 177 -32.53 -34.64 -78.34
N ILE A 178 -33.61 -34.05 -78.88
CA ILE A 178 -33.85 -32.61 -78.78
C ILE A 178 -34.13 -32.20 -77.33
N GLU A 179 -34.98 -32.96 -76.62
CA GLU A 179 -35.25 -32.72 -75.19
C GLU A 179 -33.97 -32.88 -74.36
N SER A 180 -33.17 -33.90 -74.66
CA SER A 180 -31.88 -34.11 -74.00
C SER A 180 -30.92 -32.93 -74.23
N MET A 181 -30.77 -32.46 -75.48
CA MET A 181 -29.88 -31.34 -75.82
C MET A 181 -30.32 -30.05 -75.11
N ASN A 182 -31.62 -29.77 -75.04
CA ASN A 182 -32.15 -28.62 -74.32
C ASN A 182 -31.86 -28.73 -72.80
N MET A 183 -32.18 -29.87 -72.18
CA MET A 183 -31.92 -30.10 -70.75
C MET A 183 -30.43 -30.02 -70.40
N LEU A 184 -29.55 -30.57 -71.25
CA LEU A 184 -28.10 -30.48 -71.05
C LEU A 184 -27.57 -29.06 -71.26
N THR A 185 -28.13 -28.29 -72.21
CA THR A 185 -27.77 -26.88 -72.40
C THR A 185 -28.22 -26.02 -71.21
N GLU A 186 -29.41 -26.28 -70.67
CA GLU A 186 -29.88 -25.66 -69.43
C GLU A 186 -29.00 -26.05 -68.23
N ALA A 187 -28.57 -27.31 -68.14
CA ALA A 187 -27.63 -27.75 -67.11
C ALA A 187 -26.28 -27.03 -67.20
N VAL A 188 -25.75 -26.81 -68.41
CA VAL A 188 -24.52 -26.03 -68.63
C VAL A 188 -24.70 -24.59 -68.15
N LYS A 189 -25.77 -23.90 -68.56
CA LYS A 189 -26.06 -22.53 -68.10
C LYS A 189 -26.18 -22.45 -66.58
N ALA A 190 -26.95 -23.37 -65.98
CA ALA A 190 -27.08 -23.45 -64.53
C ALA A 190 -25.74 -23.70 -63.83
N SER A 191 -24.83 -24.47 -64.44
CA SER A 191 -23.48 -24.69 -63.91
C SER A 191 -22.58 -23.46 -63.99
N GLU A 192 -22.71 -22.64 -65.04
CA GLU A 192 -21.98 -21.38 -65.19
C GLU A 192 -22.47 -20.34 -64.17
N ASP A 193 -23.79 -20.21 -64.01
CA ASP A 193 -24.41 -19.35 -62.99
C ASP A 193 -23.96 -19.76 -61.57
N MET A 194 -23.95 -21.07 -61.30
CA MET A 194 -23.48 -21.61 -60.02
C MET A 194 -21.99 -21.29 -59.79
N LEU A 195 -21.15 -21.42 -60.82
CA LEU A 195 -19.73 -21.09 -60.71
C LEU A 195 -19.49 -19.59 -60.49
N ALA A 196 -20.32 -18.73 -61.09
CA ALA A 196 -20.31 -17.29 -60.82
C ALA A 196 -20.69 -17.00 -59.36
N GLN A 197 -21.79 -17.55 -58.86
CA GLN A 197 -22.21 -17.42 -57.46
C GLN A 197 -21.15 -17.91 -56.47
N TYR A 198 -20.51 -19.06 -56.77
CA TYR A 198 -19.44 -19.60 -55.93
C TYR A 198 -18.22 -18.65 -55.86
N LYS A 199 -17.83 -18.07 -57.01
CA LYS A 199 -16.79 -17.04 -57.04
C LYS A 199 -17.19 -15.82 -56.22
N ASP A 200 -18.46 -15.42 -56.31
CA ASP A 200 -18.96 -14.25 -55.61
C ASP A 200 -18.87 -14.41 -54.09
N ILE A 201 -19.36 -15.54 -53.60
CA ILE A 201 -19.29 -15.93 -52.18
C ILE A 201 -17.84 -16.01 -51.72
N THR A 202 -16.97 -16.66 -52.48
CA THR A 202 -15.54 -16.80 -52.12
C THR A 202 -14.86 -15.43 -52.02
N GLN A 203 -15.09 -14.55 -52.99
CA GLN A 203 -14.51 -13.20 -52.97
C GLN A 203 -15.08 -12.34 -51.84
N ALA A 204 -16.37 -12.50 -51.51
CA ALA A 204 -16.99 -11.81 -50.38
C ALA A 204 -16.32 -12.23 -49.06
N PHE A 205 -16.10 -13.54 -48.85
CA PHE A 205 -15.38 -14.03 -47.68
C PHE A 205 -13.94 -13.51 -47.61
N ILE A 206 -13.23 -13.40 -48.73
CA ILE A 206 -11.88 -12.81 -48.77
C ILE A 206 -11.91 -11.35 -48.32
N ILE A 207 -12.84 -10.54 -48.85
CA ILE A 207 -12.98 -9.14 -48.47
C ILE A 207 -13.28 -8.99 -46.98
N LEU A 208 -14.25 -9.75 -46.46
CA LEU A 208 -14.63 -9.70 -45.04
C LEU A 208 -13.51 -10.20 -44.11
N SER A 209 -12.76 -11.22 -44.53
CA SER A 209 -11.61 -11.71 -43.76
C SER A 209 -10.48 -10.67 -43.72
N ALA A 210 -10.19 -10.04 -44.86
CA ALA A 210 -9.21 -8.97 -44.95
C ALA A 210 -9.63 -7.74 -44.14
N GLU A 211 -10.91 -7.39 -44.16
CA GLU A 211 -11.47 -6.34 -43.30
C GLU A 211 -11.23 -6.65 -41.82
N LYS A 212 -11.58 -7.85 -41.35
CA LYS A 212 -11.38 -8.24 -39.95
C LYS A 212 -9.90 -8.17 -39.54
N ILE A 213 -9.00 -8.64 -40.39
CA ILE A 213 -7.55 -8.55 -40.17
C ILE A 213 -7.10 -7.08 -40.05
N LEU A 214 -7.58 -6.20 -40.94
CA LEU A 214 -7.21 -4.79 -40.95
C LEU A 214 -7.81 -4.02 -39.77
N GLU A 215 -9.01 -4.38 -39.31
CA GLU A 215 -9.60 -3.87 -38.07
C GLU A 215 -8.71 -4.19 -36.87
N GLU A 216 -8.31 -5.46 -36.71
CA GLU A 216 -7.43 -5.89 -35.61
C GLU A 216 -6.07 -5.20 -35.65
N CYS A 217 -5.48 -5.01 -36.83
CA CYS A 217 -4.23 -4.27 -36.99
C CYS A 217 -4.40 -2.76 -36.71
N ARG A 218 -5.54 -2.17 -37.09
CA ARG A 218 -5.83 -0.76 -36.79
C ARG A 218 -5.99 -0.55 -35.29
N GLU A 219 -6.70 -1.44 -34.61
CA GLU A 219 -6.88 -1.40 -33.15
C GLU A 219 -5.55 -1.61 -32.40
N SER A 220 -4.59 -2.33 -32.98
CA SER A 220 -3.23 -2.46 -32.43
C SER A 220 -2.32 -1.25 -32.69
N LYS A 221 -2.84 -0.17 -33.32
CA LYS A 221 -2.16 1.08 -33.72
C LYS A 221 -1.36 1.01 -35.03
N SER A 222 -1.52 -0.04 -35.83
CA SER A 222 -0.93 -0.16 -37.16
C SER A 222 -1.90 0.37 -38.21
N ASN A 223 -1.79 1.66 -38.53
CA ASN A 223 -2.66 2.29 -39.53
C ASN A 223 -1.94 2.38 -40.87
N ASN A 224 -2.34 1.54 -41.82
CA ASN A 224 -1.82 1.56 -43.19
C ASN A 224 -2.91 2.10 -44.14
N GLU A 225 -2.75 3.34 -44.58
CA GLU A 225 -3.70 4.01 -45.48
C GLU A 225 -3.86 3.26 -46.81
N PHE A 226 -2.77 2.70 -47.37
CA PHE A 226 -2.83 1.93 -48.61
C PHE A 226 -3.67 0.66 -48.49
N ALA A 227 -3.70 0.04 -47.30
CA ALA A 227 -4.52 -1.13 -47.05
C ALA A 227 -6.01 -0.76 -46.91
N ALA A 228 -6.30 0.39 -46.28
CA ALA A 228 -7.66 0.94 -46.22
C ALA A 228 -8.18 1.29 -47.62
N ASP A 229 -7.35 1.94 -48.46
CA ASP A 229 -7.70 2.25 -49.85
C ASP A 229 -7.94 0.99 -50.68
N ALA A 230 -7.11 -0.04 -50.50
CA ALA A 230 -7.28 -1.33 -51.17
C ALA A 230 -8.59 -2.01 -50.74
N LEU A 231 -8.98 -1.90 -49.46
CA LEU A 231 -10.24 -2.43 -48.94
C LEU A 231 -11.43 -1.69 -49.55
N ILE A 232 -11.41 -0.35 -49.55
CA ILE A 232 -12.47 0.47 -50.14
C ILE A 232 -12.61 0.18 -51.64
N SER A 233 -11.49 0.07 -52.37
CA SER A 233 -11.49 -0.26 -53.80
C SER A 233 -12.04 -1.67 -54.06
N ALA A 234 -11.70 -2.66 -53.24
CA ALA A 234 -12.22 -4.01 -53.37
C ALA A 234 -13.73 -4.07 -53.08
N LYS A 235 -14.20 -3.37 -52.04
CA LYS A 235 -15.62 -3.23 -51.71
C LYS A 235 -16.41 -2.59 -52.85
N ARG A 236 -15.95 -1.45 -53.38
CA ARG A 236 -16.61 -0.75 -54.50
C ARG A 236 -16.67 -1.60 -55.77
N ASN A 237 -15.55 -2.22 -56.15
CA ASN A 237 -15.46 -3.05 -57.36
C ASN A 237 -16.11 -4.44 -57.20
N PHE A 238 -16.64 -4.80 -56.02
CA PHE A 238 -17.26 -6.11 -55.81
C PHE A 238 -18.52 -6.32 -56.67
N PHE A 239 -19.27 -5.26 -56.95
CA PHE A 239 -20.45 -5.33 -57.80
C PHE A 239 -20.13 -5.21 -59.30
N ASP A 240 -18.90 -4.83 -59.63
CA ASP A 240 -18.45 -4.78 -61.00
C ASP A 240 -18.17 -6.20 -61.49
N SER A 241 -18.72 -6.54 -62.66
CA SER A 241 -18.44 -7.83 -63.28
C SER A 241 -17.06 -7.83 -63.95
N GLY A 242 -16.34 -8.94 -63.84
CA GLY A 242 -15.14 -9.21 -64.65
C GLY A 242 -13.79 -8.99 -63.94
N LYS A 243 -12.81 -8.46 -64.71
CA LYS A 243 -11.39 -8.47 -64.32
C LYS A 243 -11.06 -7.50 -63.19
N ALA A 244 -11.69 -6.33 -63.15
CA ALA A 244 -11.41 -5.29 -62.17
C ALA A 244 -11.65 -5.77 -60.72
N ARG A 245 -12.71 -6.55 -60.52
CA ARG A 245 -13.03 -7.19 -59.23
C ARG A 245 -11.97 -8.20 -58.80
N ALA A 246 -11.56 -9.08 -59.71
CA ALA A 246 -10.54 -10.08 -59.38
C ALA A 246 -9.19 -9.43 -59.04
N GLU A 247 -8.84 -8.33 -59.73
CA GLU A 247 -7.60 -7.59 -59.50
C GLU A 247 -7.63 -6.79 -58.18
N SER A 248 -8.74 -6.15 -57.84
CA SER A 248 -8.89 -5.43 -56.57
C SER A 248 -8.89 -6.38 -55.36
N VAL A 249 -9.57 -7.52 -55.43
CA VAL A 249 -9.55 -8.55 -54.38
C VAL A 249 -8.16 -9.14 -54.20
N LYS A 250 -7.44 -9.41 -55.31
CA LYS A 250 -6.05 -9.88 -55.25
C LYS A 250 -5.14 -8.85 -54.57
N ARG A 251 -5.23 -7.58 -54.97
CA ARG A 251 -4.47 -6.48 -54.36
C ARG A 251 -4.76 -6.33 -52.87
N LEU A 252 -6.04 -6.41 -52.46
CA LEU A 252 -6.44 -6.38 -51.05
C LEU A 252 -5.82 -7.56 -50.28
N THR A 253 -5.86 -8.76 -50.85
CA THR A 253 -5.31 -9.97 -50.22
C THR A 253 -3.79 -9.84 -49.99
N GLU A 254 -3.05 -9.42 -51.00
CA GLU A 254 -1.59 -9.22 -50.90
C GLU A 254 -1.24 -8.13 -49.87
N THR A 255 -1.99 -7.02 -49.88
CA THR A 255 -1.75 -5.90 -48.97
C THR A 255 -2.12 -6.24 -47.52
N SER A 256 -3.26 -6.88 -47.28
CA SER A 256 -3.69 -7.30 -45.94
C SER A 256 -2.75 -8.34 -45.33
N GLN A 257 -2.31 -9.33 -46.11
CA GLN A 257 -1.30 -10.30 -45.66
C GLN A 257 0.03 -9.64 -45.31
N LYS A 258 0.46 -8.64 -46.08
CA LYS A 258 1.68 -7.89 -45.80
C LYS A 258 1.56 -7.13 -44.47
N VAL A 259 0.49 -6.35 -44.29
CA VAL A 259 0.23 -5.59 -43.05
C VAL A 259 0.16 -6.52 -41.84
N TYR A 260 -0.57 -7.63 -41.96
CA TYR A 260 -0.68 -8.61 -40.88
C TYR A 260 0.67 -9.22 -40.48
N LYS A 261 1.51 -9.59 -41.45
CA LYS A 261 2.87 -10.10 -41.19
C LYS A 261 3.76 -9.07 -40.52
N GLU A 262 3.73 -7.83 -40.99
CA GLU A 262 4.49 -6.72 -40.40
C GLU A 262 4.06 -6.51 -38.94
N GLU A 263 2.76 -6.56 -38.66
CA GLU A 263 2.22 -6.41 -37.31
C GLU A 263 2.61 -7.56 -36.38
N ILE A 264 2.54 -8.81 -36.86
CA ILE A 264 3.02 -9.98 -36.09
C ILE A 264 4.49 -9.81 -35.73
N MET A 265 5.34 -9.47 -36.70
CA MET A 265 6.77 -9.28 -36.46
C MET A 265 7.05 -8.16 -35.46
N PHE A 266 6.28 -7.07 -35.53
CA PHE A 266 6.36 -5.97 -34.57
C PHE A 266 6.00 -6.42 -33.15
N LEU A 267 4.88 -7.13 -32.98
CA LEU A 267 4.43 -7.63 -31.68
C LEU A 267 5.37 -8.69 -31.10
N GLU A 268 5.89 -9.58 -31.94
CA GLU A 268 6.90 -10.57 -31.55
C GLU A 268 8.18 -9.88 -31.04
N GLY A 269 8.68 -8.87 -31.77
CA GLY A 269 9.81 -8.06 -31.33
C GLY A 269 9.57 -7.37 -29.99
N ARG A 270 8.35 -6.86 -29.77
CA ARG A 270 7.97 -6.27 -28.48
C ARG A 270 7.91 -7.29 -27.35
N LEU A 271 7.31 -8.46 -27.56
CA LEU A 271 7.30 -9.55 -26.58
C LEU A 271 8.73 -9.94 -26.17
N ALA A 272 9.62 -10.11 -27.16
CA ALA A 272 11.02 -10.44 -26.94
C ALA A 272 11.77 -9.34 -26.17
N SER A 273 11.39 -8.07 -26.32
CA SER A 273 12.03 -6.94 -25.62
C SER A 273 11.62 -6.80 -24.15
N VAL A 274 10.42 -7.25 -23.77
CA VAL A 274 9.90 -7.11 -22.39
C VAL A 274 10.49 -8.16 -21.45
N GLU A 275 10.74 -9.37 -21.94
CA GLU A 275 11.33 -10.46 -21.16
C GLU A 275 12.68 -10.14 -20.49
N PRO A 276 13.68 -9.56 -21.18
CA PRO A 276 14.93 -9.16 -20.54
C PRO A 276 14.75 -8.01 -19.55
N LEU A 277 13.79 -7.10 -19.77
CA LEU A 277 13.47 -6.03 -18.81
C LEU A 277 12.95 -6.62 -17.49
N ILE A 278 11.99 -7.53 -17.56
CA ILE A 278 11.44 -8.21 -16.37
C ILE A 278 12.52 -9.03 -15.67
N SER A 279 13.33 -9.76 -16.44
CA SER A 279 14.43 -10.58 -15.90
C SER A 279 15.47 -9.72 -15.17
N ALA A 280 15.83 -8.56 -15.74
CA ALA A 280 16.76 -7.63 -15.10
C ALA A 280 16.22 -7.08 -13.77
N LEU A 281 14.93 -6.70 -13.72
CA LEU A 281 14.27 -6.23 -12.49
C LEU A 281 14.19 -7.34 -11.43
N LYS A 282 13.93 -8.58 -11.84
CA LYS A 282 13.92 -9.75 -10.95
C LYS A 282 15.28 -10.00 -10.31
N VAL A 283 16.37 -9.90 -11.08
CA VAL A 283 17.75 -10.03 -10.57
C VAL A 283 18.07 -8.92 -9.57
N GLN A 284 17.52 -7.71 -9.76
CA GLN A 284 17.62 -6.61 -8.79
C GLN A 284 16.78 -6.82 -7.52
N GLY A 285 15.96 -7.88 -7.46
CA GLY A 285 15.11 -8.19 -6.32
C GLY A 285 13.78 -7.42 -6.29
N VAL A 286 13.37 -6.82 -7.41
CA VAL A 286 12.05 -6.18 -7.57
C VAL A 286 10.98 -7.28 -7.71
N ASP A 287 9.82 -7.09 -7.07
CA ASP A 287 8.67 -7.97 -7.27
C ASP A 287 8.02 -7.72 -8.63
N VAL A 288 8.24 -8.67 -9.54
CA VAL A 288 7.73 -8.63 -10.92
C VAL A 288 6.60 -9.63 -11.18
N PHE A 289 6.04 -10.26 -10.15
CA PHE A 289 5.07 -11.35 -10.31
C PHE A 289 3.88 -10.99 -11.21
N ASN A 290 3.27 -9.81 -10.98
CA ASN A 290 2.13 -9.35 -11.78
C ASN A 290 2.53 -9.01 -13.23
N SER A 291 3.73 -8.45 -13.42
CA SER A 291 4.26 -8.15 -14.75
C SER A 291 4.52 -9.44 -15.56
N GLU A 292 5.13 -10.46 -14.94
CA GLU A 292 5.32 -11.79 -15.53
C GLU A 292 3.99 -12.43 -15.92
N ARG A 293 2.96 -12.32 -15.07
CA ARG A 293 1.61 -12.83 -15.36
C ARG A 293 0.98 -12.15 -16.58
N TYR A 294 1.14 -10.84 -16.74
CA TYR A 294 0.65 -10.14 -17.93
C TYR A 294 1.45 -10.52 -19.18
N LEU A 295 2.77 -10.70 -19.08
CA LEU A 295 3.57 -11.18 -20.20
C LEU A 295 3.14 -12.59 -20.64
N HIS A 296 2.82 -13.47 -19.69
CA HIS A 296 2.27 -14.80 -20.02
C HIS A 296 0.94 -14.70 -20.77
N ARG A 297 0.00 -13.86 -20.30
CA ARG A 297 -1.27 -13.62 -20.99
C ARG A 297 -1.09 -13.01 -22.38
N ALA A 298 -0.08 -12.16 -22.56
CA ALA A 298 0.26 -11.62 -23.87
C ALA A 298 0.72 -12.75 -24.83
N ARG A 299 1.50 -13.72 -24.34
CA ARG A 299 1.90 -14.90 -25.13
C ARG A 299 0.72 -15.79 -25.49
N GLU A 300 -0.21 -16.02 -24.56
CA GLU A 300 -1.44 -16.79 -24.83
C GLU A 300 -2.31 -16.10 -25.88
N ALA A 301 -2.53 -14.78 -25.74
CA ALA A 301 -3.27 -13.99 -26.71
C ALA A 301 -2.60 -13.99 -28.09
N PHE A 302 -1.26 -14.00 -28.13
CA PHE A 302 -0.49 -14.04 -29.38
C PHE A 302 -0.68 -15.38 -30.10
N LEU A 303 -0.66 -16.50 -29.37
CA LEU A 303 -0.95 -17.82 -29.92
C LEU A 303 -2.40 -17.95 -30.40
N ALA A 304 -3.33 -17.24 -29.76
CA ALA A 304 -4.73 -17.18 -30.17
C ALA A 304 -4.99 -16.25 -31.37
N GLY A 305 -4.01 -15.44 -31.79
CA GLY A 305 -4.15 -14.46 -32.86
C GLY A 305 -4.83 -13.15 -32.45
N GLU A 306 -5.05 -12.91 -31.15
CA GLU A 306 -5.73 -11.72 -30.62
C GLU A 306 -4.79 -10.51 -30.50
N LEU A 307 -4.41 -9.90 -31.63
CA LEU A 307 -3.34 -8.88 -31.70
C LEU A 307 -3.56 -7.67 -30.77
N VAL A 308 -4.81 -7.22 -30.65
CA VAL A 308 -5.21 -6.09 -29.77
C VAL A 308 -4.95 -6.42 -28.30
N SER A 309 -5.36 -7.61 -27.88
CA SER A 309 -5.15 -8.12 -26.52
C SER A 309 -3.66 -8.25 -26.20
N VAL A 310 -2.85 -8.74 -27.16
CA VAL A 310 -1.39 -8.85 -27.02
C VAL A 310 -0.78 -7.50 -26.66
N ASN A 311 -1.05 -6.47 -27.47
CA ASN A 311 -0.50 -5.14 -27.24
C ASN A 311 -0.93 -4.57 -25.88
N SER A 312 -2.21 -4.71 -25.52
CA SER A 312 -2.72 -4.27 -24.22
C SER A 312 -2.02 -4.96 -23.04
N TYR A 313 -1.79 -6.27 -23.12
CA TYR A 313 -1.10 -7.01 -22.07
C TYR A 313 0.39 -6.69 -21.99
N ILE A 314 1.05 -6.42 -23.12
CA ILE A 314 2.43 -5.92 -23.15
C ILE A 314 2.53 -4.57 -22.43
N GLU A 315 1.67 -3.60 -22.78
CA GLU A 315 1.65 -2.29 -22.14
C GLU A 315 1.39 -2.40 -20.62
N LYS A 316 0.43 -3.24 -20.21
CA LYS A 316 0.17 -3.52 -18.78
C LYS A 316 1.38 -4.16 -18.09
N SER A 317 2.04 -5.10 -18.74
CA SER A 317 3.23 -5.79 -18.20
C SER A 317 4.36 -4.79 -17.93
N ILE A 318 4.65 -3.89 -18.89
CA ILE A 318 5.66 -2.84 -18.77
C ILE A 318 5.29 -1.86 -17.65
N ASN A 319 4.07 -1.31 -17.68
CA ASN A 319 3.62 -0.33 -16.69
C ASN A 319 3.67 -0.90 -15.27
N THR A 320 3.21 -2.14 -15.07
CA THR A 320 3.28 -2.79 -13.76
C THR A 320 4.73 -3.07 -13.33
N ALA A 321 5.64 -3.39 -14.25
CA ALA A 321 7.07 -3.54 -13.92
C ALA A 321 7.69 -2.21 -13.47
N GLU A 322 7.37 -1.11 -14.15
CA GLU A 322 7.84 0.23 -13.80
C GLU A 322 7.25 0.71 -12.46
N GLU A 323 5.96 0.45 -12.21
CA GLU A 323 5.31 0.72 -10.92
C GLU A 323 5.98 -0.06 -9.78
N SER A 324 6.22 -1.36 -9.96
CA SER A 324 6.94 -2.19 -8.98
C SER A 324 8.36 -1.68 -8.72
N LYS A 325 9.09 -1.29 -9.77
CA LYS A 325 10.42 -0.69 -9.65
C LYS A 325 10.37 0.60 -8.83
N ASN A 326 9.42 1.49 -9.13
CA ASN A 326 9.26 2.77 -8.43
C ASN A 326 8.89 2.54 -6.96
N HIS A 327 8.02 1.58 -6.67
CA HIS A 327 7.66 1.21 -5.31
C HIS A 327 8.89 0.73 -4.53
N TRP A 328 9.66 -0.18 -5.10
CA TRP A 328 10.89 -0.69 -4.51
C TRP A 328 11.93 0.42 -4.24
N ILE A 329 12.08 1.38 -5.15
CA ILE A 329 12.95 2.55 -4.94
C ILE A 329 12.46 3.39 -3.74
N GLN A 330 11.14 3.57 -3.58
CA GLN A 330 10.59 4.28 -2.43
C GLN A 330 10.80 3.50 -1.12
N GLU A 331 10.68 2.16 -1.14
CA GLU A 331 11.00 1.34 0.03
C GLU A 331 12.47 1.52 0.46
N ILE A 332 13.40 1.45 -0.50
CA ILE A 332 14.83 1.71 -0.22
C ILE A 332 15.02 3.09 0.39
N ARG A 333 14.40 4.12 -0.19
CA ARG A 333 14.47 5.50 0.32
C ARG A 333 13.97 5.60 1.76
N ASN A 334 12.88 4.93 2.10
CA ASN A 334 12.28 4.95 3.43
C ASN A 334 13.09 4.13 4.45
N ASP A 335 13.79 3.08 4.02
CA ASP A 335 14.58 2.26 4.92
C ASP A 335 15.92 2.90 5.32
N ILE A 336 16.50 3.78 4.52
CA ILE A 336 17.74 4.51 4.88
C ILE A 336 17.59 5.23 6.24
N PRO A 337 16.60 6.13 6.47
CA PRO A 337 16.44 6.81 7.75
C PRO A 337 16.04 5.86 8.89
N ARG A 338 15.39 4.73 8.58
CA ARG A 338 15.13 3.68 9.57
C ARG A 338 16.44 3.06 10.07
N VAL A 339 17.38 2.74 9.18
CA VAL A 339 18.69 2.20 9.56
C VAL A 339 19.53 3.23 10.32
N GLU A 340 19.42 4.53 9.99
CA GLU A 340 20.02 5.60 10.80
C GLU A 340 19.50 5.61 12.24
N SER A 341 18.19 5.42 12.44
CA SER A 341 17.61 5.32 13.77
C SER A 341 18.17 4.13 14.55
N ILE A 342 18.34 2.97 13.91
CA ILE A 342 18.95 1.78 14.52
C ILE A 342 20.40 2.04 14.93
N LEU A 343 21.18 2.68 14.06
CA LEU A 343 22.56 3.08 14.37
C LEU A 343 22.63 4.03 15.56
N LYS A 344 21.74 5.02 15.60
CA LYS A 344 21.64 5.96 16.72
C LYS A 344 21.36 5.24 18.04
N GLN A 345 20.41 4.31 18.06
CA GLN A 345 20.10 3.51 19.24
C GLN A 345 21.28 2.63 19.67
N ALA A 346 22.00 2.02 18.72
CA ALA A 346 23.20 1.23 19.02
C ALA A 346 24.32 2.12 19.61
N SER A 347 24.49 3.34 19.09
CA SER A 347 25.45 4.34 19.62
C SER A 347 25.10 4.79 21.04
N GLU A 348 23.81 5.04 21.32
CA GLU A 348 23.32 5.42 22.66
C GLU A 348 23.60 4.31 23.71
N LEU A 349 23.66 3.05 23.29
CA LEU A 349 24.06 1.92 24.14
C LEU A 349 25.58 1.75 24.30
N GLY A 350 26.38 2.57 23.62
CA GLY A 350 27.85 2.53 23.63
C GLY A 350 28.43 1.43 22.76
N ALA A 351 27.69 0.93 21.77
CA ALA A 351 28.20 -0.04 20.80
C ALA A 351 29.08 0.63 19.74
N ASP A 352 30.13 -0.06 19.28
CA ASP A 352 30.94 0.43 18.15
C ASP A 352 30.18 0.24 16.83
N ILE A 353 29.80 1.37 16.22
CA ILE A 353 29.02 1.41 14.97
C ILE A 353 29.84 1.82 13.75
N SER A 354 31.16 2.00 13.88
CA SER A 354 32.02 2.57 12.83
C SER A 354 31.92 1.85 11.48
N VAL A 355 31.86 0.51 11.52
CA VAL A 355 31.73 -0.33 10.30
C VAL A 355 30.35 -0.18 9.66
N ALA A 356 29.30 -0.12 10.48
CA ALA A 356 27.92 -0.02 10.02
C ALA A 356 27.64 1.37 9.43
N GLU A 357 28.15 2.44 10.04
CA GLU A 357 28.10 3.81 9.49
C GLU A 357 28.81 3.91 8.14
N LYS A 358 29.99 3.28 8.00
CA LYS A 358 30.70 3.24 6.71
C LYS A 358 29.85 2.62 5.61
N HIS A 359 29.21 1.48 5.88
CA HIS A 359 28.34 0.82 4.90
C HIS A 359 27.09 1.62 4.59
N LEU A 360 26.48 2.27 5.58
CA LEU A 360 25.33 3.14 5.33
C LEU A 360 25.72 4.38 4.51
N GLY A 361 26.89 4.98 4.77
CA GLY A 361 27.44 6.06 3.96
C GLY A 361 27.64 5.65 2.51
N GLN A 362 28.20 4.45 2.27
CA GLN A 362 28.31 3.88 0.93
C GLN A 362 26.94 3.62 0.29
N ALA A 363 25.95 3.16 1.06
CA ALA A 363 24.59 2.93 0.58
C ALA A 363 23.92 4.23 0.12
N LYS A 364 24.12 5.34 0.83
CA LYS A 364 23.63 6.67 0.41
C LYS A 364 24.25 7.12 -0.90
N VAL A 365 25.58 7.00 -1.04
CA VAL A 365 26.27 7.32 -2.30
C VAL A 365 25.75 6.44 -3.45
N ALA A 366 25.55 5.14 -3.21
CA ALA A 366 24.96 4.25 -4.21
C ALA A 366 23.52 4.66 -4.58
N PHE A 367 22.72 5.11 -3.60
CA PHE A 367 21.37 5.63 -3.84
C PHE A 367 21.40 6.89 -4.73
N ASP A 368 22.29 7.83 -4.44
CA ASP A 368 22.45 9.07 -5.20
C ASP A 368 22.93 8.79 -6.64
N ASN A 369 23.76 7.76 -6.82
CA ASN A 369 24.20 7.26 -8.13
C ASN A 369 23.15 6.41 -8.86
N GLN A 370 21.96 6.18 -8.28
CA GLN A 370 20.88 5.34 -8.80
C GLN A 370 21.22 3.83 -8.89
N ASP A 371 22.27 3.38 -8.19
CA ASP A 371 22.64 1.98 -8.03
C ASP A 371 21.82 1.32 -6.91
N TYR A 372 20.50 1.23 -7.11
CA TYR A 372 19.55 0.81 -6.08
C TYR A 372 19.78 -0.63 -5.56
N SER A 373 20.28 -1.53 -6.41
CA SER A 373 20.60 -2.91 -6.01
C SER A 373 21.72 -2.92 -4.96
N LEU A 374 22.83 -2.24 -5.26
CA LEU A 374 23.96 -2.10 -4.35
C LEU A 374 23.56 -1.35 -3.07
N CYS A 375 22.76 -0.30 -3.19
CA CYS A 375 22.21 0.43 -2.04
C CYS A 375 21.44 -0.51 -1.10
N SER A 376 20.54 -1.33 -1.63
CA SER A 376 19.74 -2.29 -0.86
C SER A 376 20.60 -3.31 -0.11
N GLU A 377 21.64 -3.83 -0.74
CA GLU A 377 22.59 -4.77 -0.12
C GLU A 377 23.41 -4.12 0.98
N LEU A 378 24.06 -2.97 0.70
CA LEU A 378 24.88 -2.24 1.67
C LEU A 378 24.08 -1.80 2.88
N LYS A 379 22.83 -1.37 2.67
CA LYS A 379 21.88 -1.03 3.73
C LYS A 379 21.61 -2.23 4.65
N LYS A 380 21.31 -3.41 4.10
CA LYS A 380 21.08 -4.64 4.88
C LYS A 380 22.33 -5.04 5.67
N ILE A 381 23.53 -4.86 5.10
CA ILE A 381 24.79 -5.12 5.80
C ILE A 381 24.98 -4.14 6.95
N ALA A 382 24.72 -2.84 6.74
CA ALA A 382 24.80 -1.81 7.77
C ALA A 382 23.84 -2.12 8.94
N GLU A 383 22.58 -2.43 8.64
CA GLU A 383 21.58 -2.79 9.65
C GLU A 383 22.03 -4.02 10.47
N ARG A 384 22.45 -5.09 9.80
CA ARG A 384 22.94 -6.31 10.47
C ARG A 384 24.12 -6.01 11.39
N LYS A 385 25.09 -5.23 10.92
CA LYS A 385 26.29 -4.87 11.71
C LYS A 385 25.93 -4.00 12.91
N ALA A 386 24.99 -3.07 12.76
CA ALA A 386 24.48 -2.27 13.87
C ALA A 386 23.85 -3.15 14.96
N MET A 387 22.99 -4.09 14.56
CA MET A 387 22.35 -5.03 15.48
C MET A 387 23.34 -6.00 16.15
N GLU A 388 24.34 -6.51 15.41
CA GLU A 388 25.42 -7.34 15.96
C GLU A 388 26.21 -6.58 17.03
N SER A 389 26.61 -5.34 16.76
CA SER A 389 27.32 -4.47 17.72
C SER A 389 26.47 -4.17 18.96
N GLN A 390 25.19 -3.84 18.76
CA GLN A 390 24.24 -3.61 19.86
C GLN A 390 24.11 -4.85 20.75
N HIS A 391 23.92 -6.03 20.14
CA HIS A 391 23.78 -7.28 20.87
C HIS A 391 25.03 -7.62 21.69
N LEU A 392 26.22 -7.42 21.11
CA LEU A 392 27.49 -7.62 21.82
C LEU A 392 27.61 -6.71 23.05
N GLN A 393 27.17 -5.46 22.92
CA GLN A 393 27.22 -4.49 24.02
C GLN A 393 26.25 -4.85 25.14
N ILE A 394 25.04 -5.30 24.80
CA ILE A 394 24.06 -5.82 25.78
C ILE A 394 24.62 -7.05 26.49
N GLN A 395 25.26 -7.98 25.77
CA GLN A 395 25.90 -9.14 26.38
C GLN A 395 27.03 -8.76 27.33
N LYS A 396 27.86 -7.77 26.97
CA LYS A 396 28.93 -7.25 27.83
C LYS A 396 28.36 -6.61 29.10
N ALA A 397 27.33 -5.78 28.97
CA ALA A 397 26.64 -5.17 30.10
C ALA A 397 26.08 -6.25 31.04
N ALA A 398 25.31 -7.21 30.50
CA ALA A 398 24.75 -8.31 31.28
C ALA A 398 25.82 -9.19 31.96
N LYS A 399 26.97 -9.42 31.30
CA LYS A 399 28.09 -10.15 31.92
C LYS A 399 28.70 -9.36 33.07
N LEU A 400 28.91 -8.06 32.91
CA LEU A 400 29.43 -7.18 33.95
C LEU A 400 28.48 -7.16 35.16
N GLU A 401 27.17 -7.03 34.91
CA GLU A 401 26.14 -7.07 35.94
C GLU A 401 26.21 -8.36 36.76
N ARG A 402 26.26 -9.53 36.09
CA ARG A 402 26.40 -10.83 36.76
C ARG A 402 27.70 -10.95 37.56
N GLU A 403 28.80 -10.42 37.04
CA GLU A 403 30.08 -10.42 37.75
C GLU A 403 30.00 -9.56 39.02
N LYS A 404 29.39 -8.36 38.95
CA LYS A 404 29.20 -7.49 40.11
C LYS A 404 28.26 -8.08 41.16
N LEU A 405 27.18 -8.73 40.73
CA LEU A 405 26.28 -9.47 41.63
C LEU A 405 27.04 -10.61 42.33
N GLY A 406 27.82 -11.39 41.58
CA GLY A 406 28.63 -12.49 42.13
C GLY A 406 29.72 -12.01 43.10
N ASP A 407 30.32 -10.84 42.87
CA ASP A 407 31.29 -10.25 43.80
C ASP A 407 30.62 -9.77 45.10
N ALA A 408 29.44 -9.16 45.01
CA ALA A 408 28.65 -8.79 46.19
C ALA A 408 28.27 -10.03 47.02
N GLU A 409 27.83 -11.12 46.37
CA GLU A 409 27.54 -12.40 47.02
C GLU A 409 28.76 -12.98 47.75
N LYS A 410 29.94 -12.97 47.13
CA LYS A 410 31.19 -13.44 47.75
C LYS A 410 31.53 -12.64 49.02
N ILE A 411 31.43 -11.31 48.95
CA ILE A 411 31.69 -10.43 50.10
C ILE A 411 30.71 -10.76 51.24
N LEU A 412 29.42 -10.87 50.94
CA LEU A 412 28.40 -11.22 51.93
C LEU A 412 28.60 -12.63 52.50
N ALA A 413 29.08 -13.60 51.71
CA ALA A 413 29.37 -14.95 52.16
C ALA A 413 30.52 -14.98 53.20
N VAL A 414 31.48 -14.06 53.12
CA VAL A 414 32.57 -13.92 54.10
C VAL A 414 32.09 -13.20 55.37
N ILE A 415 31.31 -12.13 55.24
CA ILE A 415 30.92 -11.29 56.39
C ILE A 415 29.78 -11.92 57.20
N THR A 416 28.83 -12.61 56.54
CA THR A 416 27.68 -13.23 57.22
C THR A 416 28.11 -14.14 58.39
N PRO A 417 29.04 -15.11 58.25
CA PRO A 417 29.47 -15.95 59.36
C PRO A 417 30.22 -15.17 60.44
N LEU A 418 31.01 -14.16 60.05
CA LEU A 418 31.74 -13.27 60.97
C LEU A 418 30.78 -12.51 61.90
N VAL A 419 29.70 -11.96 61.35
CA VAL A 419 28.68 -11.25 62.12
C VAL A 419 27.96 -12.20 63.08
N ARG A 420 27.60 -13.40 62.62
CA ARG A 420 26.99 -14.44 63.50
C ARG A 420 27.91 -14.84 64.65
N GLU A 421 29.21 -14.90 64.43
CA GLU A 421 30.20 -15.18 65.47
C GLU A 421 30.32 -14.01 66.47
N ALA A 422 30.40 -12.76 65.99
CA ALA A 422 30.41 -11.58 66.86
C ALA A 422 29.18 -11.51 67.77
N GLU A 423 27.99 -11.83 67.25
CA GLU A 423 26.76 -11.94 68.02
C GLU A 423 26.86 -12.99 69.14
N ALA A 424 27.54 -14.11 68.89
CA ALA A 424 27.76 -15.13 69.91
C ALA A 424 28.66 -14.64 71.05
N TYR A 425 29.63 -13.76 70.75
CA TYR A 425 30.46 -13.07 71.74
C TYR A 425 29.79 -11.83 72.35
N SER A 426 28.53 -11.55 72.03
CA SER A 426 27.79 -10.36 72.51
C SER A 426 28.44 -9.02 72.11
N ILE A 427 29.16 -9.00 70.98
CA ILE A 427 29.64 -7.76 70.35
C ILE A 427 28.47 -7.15 69.58
N SER A 428 28.30 -5.82 69.61
CA SER A 428 27.22 -5.14 68.88
C SER A 428 27.40 -5.28 67.35
N THR A 429 26.41 -5.87 66.67
CA THR A 429 26.41 -6.10 65.21
C THR A 429 25.23 -5.46 64.47
N GLN A 430 24.38 -4.71 65.17
CA GLN A 430 23.08 -4.26 64.65
C GLN A 430 23.20 -3.45 63.35
N ASP A 431 24.19 -2.57 63.27
CA ASP A 431 24.42 -1.71 62.10
C ASP A 431 24.86 -2.53 60.87
N ILE A 432 25.72 -3.53 61.06
CA ILE A 432 26.19 -4.39 59.98
C ILE A 432 25.08 -5.32 59.49
N TYR A 433 24.27 -5.86 60.40
CA TYR A 433 23.16 -6.72 60.05
C TYR A 433 22.15 -6.01 59.15
N GLY A 434 21.80 -4.75 59.47
CA GLY A 434 20.92 -3.92 58.64
C GLY A 434 21.44 -3.77 57.21
N ILE A 435 22.74 -3.50 57.05
CA ILE A 435 23.37 -3.32 55.74
C ILE A 435 23.47 -4.64 54.96
N ILE A 436 23.76 -5.77 55.63
CA ILE A 436 23.74 -7.10 55.01
C ILE A 436 22.34 -7.43 54.46
N GLN A 437 21.27 -7.11 55.20
CA GLN A 437 19.91 -7.34 54.73
C GLN A 437 19.56 -6.41 53.56
N ALA A 438 19.97 -5.14 53.60
CA ALA A 438 19.82 -4.22 52.47
C ALA A 438 20.54 -4.74 51.21
N ALA A 439 21.78 -5.24 51.36
CA ALA A 439 22.54 -5.85 50.27
C ALA A 439 21.85 -7.09 49.68
N ARG A 440 21.30 -7.97 50.53
CA ARG A 440 20.54 -9.15 50.07
C ARG A 440 19.26 -8.78 49.34
N ASN A 441 18.53 -7.78 49.84
CA ASN A 441 17.34 -7.28 49.17
C ASN A 441 17.69 -6.69 47.79
N ALA A 442 18.81 -5.95 47.70
CA ALA A 442 19.30 -5.44 46.43
C ALA A 442 19.70 -6.57 45.45
N LEU A 443 20.34 -7.65 45.93
CA LEU A 443 20.64 -8.85 45.13
C LEU A 443 19.37 -9.52 44.60
N VAL A 444 18.35 -9.70 45.45
CA VAL A 444 17.05 -10.28 45.05
C VAL A 444 16.38 -9.42 43.97
N ASN A 445 16.56 -8.10 44.01
CA ASN A 445 16.03 -7.16 43.03
C ASN A 445 16.90 -7.00 41.76
N ASN A 446 18.01 -7.74 41.62
CA ASN A 446 19.01 -7.58 40.55
C ASN A 446 19.63 -6.17 40.45
N ASP A 447 19.61 -5.39 41.53
CA ASP A 447 20.23 -4.07 41.59
C ASP A 447 21.72 -4.22 41.95
N TYR A 448 22.54 -4.49 40.93
CA TYR A 448 23.96 -4.79 41.12
C TYR A 448 24.76 -3.61 41.70
N VAL A 449 24.34 -2.37 41.44
CA VAL A 449 25.01 -1.16 41.94
C VAL A 449 24.82 -1.05 43.45
N ASN A 450 23.56 -1.11 43.91
CA ASN A 450 23.27 -1.03 45.33
C ASN A 450 23.73 -2.28 46.09
N ALA A 451 23.57 -3.47 45.50
CA ALA A 451 24.04 -4.72 46.10
C ALA A 451 25.55 -4.69 46.39
N LEU A 452 26.37 -4.26 45.40
CA LEU A 452 27.81 -4.18 45.57
C LEU A 452 28.23 -3.08 46.55
N THR A 453 27.53 -1.94 46.54
CA THR A 453 27.80 -0.82 47.45
C THR A 453 27.55 -1.24 48.89
N TYR A 454 26.37 -1.79 49.19
CA TYR A 454 26.03 -2.27 50.55
C TYR A 454 26.92 -3.42 50.99
N ALA A 455 27.30 -4.34 50.10
CA ALA A 455 28.24 -5.41 50.43
C ALA A 455 29.60 -4.87 50.86
N ARG A 456 30.15 -3.88 50.14
CA ARG A 456 31.42 -3.21 50.50
C ARG A 456 31.30 -2.41 51.79
N ASP A 457 30.18 -1.73 52.02
CA ASP A 457 29.95 -1.00 53.26
C ASP A 457 29.92 -1.97 54.46
N ALA A 458 29.23 -3.11 54.33
CA ALA A 458 29.28 -4.17 55.33
C ALA A 458 30.71 -4.70 55.55
N GLU A 459 31.51 -4.84 54.48
CA GLU A 459 32.90 -5.28 54.57
C GLU A 459 33.74 -4.29 55.38
N THR A 460 33.63 -3.00 55.09
CA THR A 460 34.38 -1.96 55.79
C THR A 460 34.02 -1.89 57.28
N LEU A 461 32.73 -1.96 57.61
CA LEU A 461 32.25 -1.95 59.00
C LEU A 461 32.61 -3.24 59.76
N SER A 462 32.81 -4.36 59.05
CA SER A 462 33.20 -5.62 59.69
C SER A 462 34.65 -5.65 60.18
N LYS A 463 35.54 -4.79 59.66
CA LYS A 463 36.97 -4.75 60.03
C LYS A 463 37.24 -4.52 61.54
N PRO A 464 36.62 -3.54 62.22
CA PRO A 464 36.79 -3.39 63.67
C PRO A 464 36.24 -4.61 64.43
N ILE A 465 35.11 -5.17 64.01
CA ILE A 465 34.53 -6.37 64.62
C ILE A 465 35.47 -7.57 64.47
N TRP A 466 36.09 -7.74 63.31
CA TRP A 466 37.09 -8.79 63.10
C TRP A 466 38.25 -8.70 64.08
N THR A 467 38.75 -7.49 64.32
CA THR A 467 39.83 -7.25 65.29
C THR A 467 39.39 -7.62 66.71
N GLN A 468 38.16 -7.27 67.08
CA GLN A 468 37.58 -7.64 68.37
C GLN A 468 37.40 -9.16 68.50
N ILE A 469 36.80 -9.81 67.49
CA ILE A 469 36.67 -11.29 67.41
C ILE A 469 38.03 -11.94 67.60
N LYS A 470 39.07 -11.45 66.91
CA LYS A 470 40.42 -12.00 67.00
C LYS A 470 40.99 -11.88 68.43
N ALA A 471 40.86 -10.71 69.06
CA ALA A 471 41.26 -10.51 70.44
C ALA A 471 40.50 -11.42 71.42
N TYR A 472 39.19 -11.65 71.17
CA TYR A 472 38.39 -12.61 71.93
C TYR A 472 38.84 -14.06 71.70
N ARG A 473 39.15 -14.45 70.46
CA ARG A 473 39.70 -15.79 70.17
C ARG A 473 41.04 -16.01 70.89
N GLU A 474 41.91 -15.00 70.89
CA GLU A 474 43.21 -15.05 71.57
C GLU A 474 43.07 -15.11 73.09
N SER A 475 42.14 -14.35 73.68
CA SER A 475 41.87 -14.42 75.13
C SER A 475 41.29 -15.78 75.53
N ILE A 476 40.46 -16.39 74.69
CA ILE A 476 39.94 -17.73 74.91
C ILE A 476 41.07 -18.77 74.90
N VAL A 477 41.97 -18.73 73.91
CA VAL A 477 43.12 -19.64 73.83
C VAL A 477 44.02 -19.51 75.06
N ALA A 478 44.18 -18.30 75.60
CA ALA A 478 44.96 -18.06 76.81
C ALA A 478 44.33 -18.64 78.11
N THR A 479 43.01 -18.88 78.14
CA THR A 479 42.31 -19.40 79.35
C THR A 479 42.43 -20.91 79.58
N GLY A 480 42.99 -21.69 78.65
CA GLY A 480 43.43 -23.08 78.89
C GLY A 480 42.36 -24.15 79.14
N GLU A 481 41.07 -23.86 78.92
CA GLU A 481 39.99 -24.85 79.09
C GLU A 481 40.01 -25.93 77.98
N PRO A 482 39.70 -27.22 78.30
CA PRO A 482 39.76 -28.31 77.33
C PRO A 482 38.73 -28.11 76.21
N LEU A 483 39.23 -27.96 74.98
CA LEU A 483 38.43 -27.69 73.79
C LEU A 483 37.79 -28.98 73.25
N GLN A 484 36.50 -28.93 72.90
CA GLN A 484 35.83 -30.04 72.22
C GLN A 484 36.02 -29.99 70.70
N GLN A 485 35.86 -31.14 70.02
CA GLN A 485 36.05 -31.24 68.57
C GLN A 485 34.84 -30.66 67.81
N CYS A 486 35.10 -29.82 66.82
CA CYS A 486 34.09 -29.25 65.93
C CYS A 486 33.54 -30.28 64.96
N ASN A 487 32.23 -30.55 64.98
CA ASN A 487 31.62 -31.50 64.05
C ASN A 487 31.66 -31.03 62.58
N THR A 488 31.78 -29.72 62.33
CA THR A 488 31.78 -29.16 60.95
C THR A 488 33.17 -29.14 60.32
N CYS A 489 34.22 -28.75 61.07
CA CYS A 489 35.59 -28.61 60.53
C CYS A 489 36.61 -29.55 61.18
N ASN A 490 36.19 -30.42 62.10
CA ASN A 490 37.01 -31.38 62.85
C ASN A 490 38.14 -30.82 63.70
N SER A 491 38.27 -29.49 63.85
CA SER A 491 39.29 -28.90 64.71
C SER A 491 38.92 -29.02 66.20
N MET A 492 39.92 -29.24 67.07
CA MET A 492 39.73 -29.18 68.52
C MET A 492 39.67 -27.71 68.94
N GLY A 493 38.47 -27.21 69.24
CA GLY A 493 38.28 -25.77 69.39
C GLY A 493 36.88 -25.30 69.73
N ILE A 494 35.93 -26.11 70.19
CA ILE A 494 34.62 -25.59 70.60
C ILE A 494 34.71 -25.08 72.04
N LYS A 495 34.31 -23.81 72.26
CA LYS A 495 34.04 -23.26 73.59
C LYS A 495 32.54 -23.06 73.79
N VAL A 496 32.04 -23.50 74.94
CA VAL A 496 30.66 -23.30 75.38
C VAL A 496 30.59 -22.00 76.17
N PHE A 497 29.73 -21.08 75.72
CA PHE A 497 29.47 -19.82 76.39
C PHE A 497 28.31 -19.96 77.37
N PRO A 498 28.26 -19.14 78.43
CA PRO A 498 27.20 -19.20 79.46
C PRO A 498 25.80 -18.87 78.92
N ASN A 499 25.68 -18.38 77.68
CA ASN A 499 24.43 -18.17 76.97
C ASN A 499 23.92 -19.42 76.22
N ASN A 500 24.42 -20.61 76.57
CA ASN A 500 24.10 -21.89 75.91
C ASN A 500 24.46 -21.97 74.42
N LYS A 501 25.38 -21.13 73.94
CA LYS A 501 25.93 -21.23 72.58
C LYS A 501 27.34 -21.81 72.63
N ALA A 502 27.64 -22.77 71.77
CA ALA A 502 29.00 -23.20 71.49
C ALA A 502 29.52 -22.47 70.27
N VAL A 503 30.77 -22.02 70.28
CA VAL A 503 31.43 -21.49 69.07
C VAL A 503 32.70 -22.28 68.82
N CYS A 504 32.87 -22.76 67.59
CA CYS A 504 34.15 -23.32 67.17
C CYS A 504 35.15 -22.19 66.90
N ILE A 505 36.26 -22.18 67.63
CA ILE A 505 37.34 -21.20 67.53
C ILE A 505 38.01 -21.22 66.15
N SER A 506 38.04 -22.36 65.46
CA SER A 506 38.73 -22.47 64.15
C SER A 506 37.86 -22.06 62.96
N CYS A 507 36.57 -22.39 62.95
CA CYS A 507 35.68 -22.10 61.82
C CYS A 507 34.57 -21.07 62.13
N GLY A 508 34.48 -20.57 63.36
CA GLY A 508 33.49 -19.56 63.77
C GLY A 508 32.04 -20.06 63.82
N MET A 509 31.79 -21.35 63.59
CA MET A 509 30.43 -21.90 63.59
C MET A 509 29.84 -21.88 65.00
N VAL A 510 28.63 -21.33 65.09
CA VAL A 510 27.85 -21.24 66.33
C VAL A 510 26.85 -22.39 66.39
N TYR A 511 26.82 -23.10 67.52
CA TYR A 511 25.91 -24.20 67.81
C TYR A 511 25.04 -23.80 69.00
N ASP A 512 23.73 -23.96 68.90
CA ASP A 512 22.87 -23.84 70.07
C ASP A 512 22.98 -25.14 70.89
N ILE A 513 23.64 -25.06 72.05
CA ILE A 513 23.72 -26.18 72.97
C ILE A 513 22.43 -26.19 73.77
N GLN A 514 21.55 -27.12 73.42
CA GLN A 514 20.52 -27.51 74.37
C GLN A 514 21.22 -28.22 75.52
N VAL A 515 21.50 -27.49 76.61
CA VAL A 515 21.84 -28.10 77.89
C VAL A 515 20.61 -28.89 78.29
N LYS A 516 20.57 -30.19 77.95
CA LYS A 516 19.62 -31.10 78.57
C LYS A 516 19.83 -30.94 80.07
N ALA A 517 18.83 -30.40 80.75
CA ALA A 517 18.78 -30.44 82.20
C ALA A 517 19.10 -31.88 82.62
N PRO A 518 20.00 -32.11 83.60
CA PRO A 518 20.38 -33.46 83.97
C PRO A 518 19.11 -34.26 84.21
N ASP A 519 18.91 -35.32 83.42
CA ASP A 519 17.78 -36.24 83.53
C ASP A 519 17.80 -36.82 84.95
N GLN A 520 17.10 -36.19 85.87
CA GLN A 520 16.71 -36.78 87.15
C GLN A 520 15.65 -37.84 86.85
N LYS A 521 16.04 -38.96 86.25
CA LYS A 521 15.29 -40.22 86.27
C LYS A 521 16.05 -41.34 85.55
N LYS A 522 16.68 -42.18 86.38
CA LYS A 522 16.54 -43.65 86.43
C LYS A 522 17.88 -44.34 86.74
N ALA A 523 18.28 -44.30 88.02
CA ALA A 523 18.99 -45.41 88.63
C ALA A 523 17.93 -46.28 89.33
N GLY A 524 17.58 -47.41 88.71
CA GLY A 524 16.59 -48.32 89.26
C GLY A 524 16.29 -49.47 88.31
N TRP A 525 17.24 -50.40 88.21
CA TRP A 525 17.04 -51.85 88.32
C TRP A 525 17.92 -52.67 87.37
N PHE A 526 18.96 -53.26 87.95
CA PHE A 526 19.24 -54.68 87.77
C PHE A 526 19.23 -55.36 89.14
N LYS A 527 18.26 -56.25 89.37
CA LYS A 527 18.46 -57.49 90.14
C LYS A 527 17.89 -58.63 89.30
N LYS A 528 18.71 -59.67 89.18
CA LYS A 528 18.43 -60.99 88.59
C LYS A 528 17.07 -61.55 89.03
N LYS A 529 16.23 -61.96 88.09
CA LYS A 529 16.06 -63.36 87.68
C LYS A 529 15.37 -63.42 86.33
#